data_AF-E6KJ71-F1
#
_entry.id   AF-E6KJ71-F1
#
_cell.length_a   1.000
_cell.length_b   1.000
_cell.length_c   1.000
_cell.angle_alpha   90.00
_cell.angle_beta   90.00
_cell.angle_gamma   90.00
#
_symmetry.space_group_name_H-M   'P 1'
#
loop_
_entity.id
_entity.type
_entity.pdbx_description
1 polymer ?
#
loop_
_entity_poly.entity_id
_entity_poly.type
_entity_poly.pdbx_seq_one_letter_code
_entity_poly.pdbx_strand_id
1 'polypeptide(L)'
;MANWFVRINHRKENKDSYYSQQVERRLYFDLETKKDVLTKIKEDYPEYFSEKIPQRTSKGEFFFVNVYELSENWENFWTEKIPCKFCGENPVNRIDIKNNNYSGYYFCCLEHEEQFYANRLAEDVRTYRSNSVVGFIYKITHKQTGKVYIGKTVNHPIFRWFQHFKAQSGSYFHEVMKKSDITDWTYEVIDKLKDGTENELLALESKYIADFKATNPEYGYNTKN
;
A
#
# COMPACT_ATOMS: atom_id res chain seq x y z
N MET A 1 24.06 -30.40 17.85
CA MET A 1 22.68 -30.56 17.33
C MET A 1 22.46 -29.49 16.26
N ALA A 2 21.71 -29.78 15.21
CA ALA A 2 21.54 -28.86 14.08
C ALA A 2 20.09 -28.37 13.99
N ASN A 3 19.93 -27.17 13.45
CA ASN A 3 18.63 -26.56 13.20
C ASN A 3 18.30 -26.69 11.72
N TRP A 4 17.03 -26.89 11.40
CA TRP A 4 16.60 -27.26 10.06
C TRP A 4 15.43 -26.42 9.60
N PHE A 5 15.50 -25.96 8.37
CA PHE A 5 14.40 -25.30 7.68
C PHE A 5 13.80 -26.24 6.64
N VAL A 6 12.49 -26.42 6.73
CA VAL A 6 11.72 -27.35 5.91
C VAL A 6 10.68 -26.56 5.12
N ARG A 7 10.61 -26.85 3.82
CA ARG A 7 9.52 -26.39 2.95
C ARG A 7 8.68 -27.57 2.55
N ILE A 8 7.39 -27.52 2.84
CA ILE A 8 6.40 -28.49 2.35
C ILE A 8 5.73 -27.89 1.11
N ASN A 9 5.75 -28.64 0.02
CA ASN A 9 5.25 -28.20 -1.27
C ASN A 9 4.19 -29.17 -1.78
N HIS A 10 3.15 -28.62 -2.40
CA HIS A 10 2.11 -29.34 -3.11
C HIS A 10 2.34 -29.17 -4.62
N ARG A 11 2.57 -30.29 -5.30
CA ARG A 11 2.59 -30.38 -6.75
C ARG A 11 1.16 -30.22 -7.28
N LYS A 12 0.96 -29.20 -8.12
CA LYS A 12 -0.29 -28.99 -8.85
C LYS A 12 -0.10 -29.25 -10.34
N GLU A 13 -1.11 -29.84 -10.96
CA GLU A 13 -1.17 -30.03 -12.41
C GLU A 13 -1.96 -28.88 -13.04
N ASN A 14 -1.48 -28.34 -14.17
CA ASN A 14 -2.22 -27.36 -14.96
C ASN A 14 -2.05 -27.63 -16.45
N LYS A 15 -3.12 -28.16 -17.07
CA LYS A 15 -3.36 -28.48 -18.49
C LYS A 15 -2.23 -29.19 -19.25
N ASP A 16 -1.01 -28.67 -19.25
CA ASP A 16 0.19 -29.26 -19.88
C ASP A 16 1.50 -29.01 -19.09
N SER A 17 1.42 -28.48 -17.87
CA SER A 17 2.58 -28.11 -17.05
C SER A 17 2.40 -28.47 -15.57
N TYR A 18 3.51 -28.57 -14.86
CA TYR A 18 3.54 -28.77 -13.41
C TYR A 18 4.11 -27.53 -12.74
N TYR A 19 3.49 -27.13 -11.64
CA TYR A 19 4.07 -26.16 -10.72
C TYR A 19 3.95 -26.64 -9.28
N SER A 20 4.89 -26.22 -8.45
CA SER A 20 4.83 -26.46 -7.01
C SER A 20 4.27 -25.22 -6.32
N GLN A 21 3.22 -25.41 -5.54
CA GLN A 21 2.77 -24.40 -4.59
C GLN A 21 3.37 -24.71 -3.22
N GLN A 22 3.97 -23.71 -2.60
CA GLN A 22 4.41 -23.85 -1.22
C GLN A 22 3.21 -23.84 -0.28
N VAL A 23 3.11 -24.90 0.53
CA VAL A 23 2.02 -25.08 1.49
C VAL A 23 2.43 -24.53 2.84
N GLU A 24 3.61 -24.92 3.30
CA GLU A 24 4.07 -24.58 4.64
C GLU A 24 5.58 -24.49 4.72
N ARG A 25 6.05 -23.71 5.70
CA ARG A 25 7.44 -23.62 6.13
C ARG A 25 7.52 -23.99 7.60
N ARG A 26 8.50 -24.81 7.97
CA ARG A 26 8.70 -25.25 9.35
C ARG A 26 10.17 -25.13 9.75
N LEU A 27 10.39 -24.82 11.02
CA LEU A 27 11.69 -24.89 11.67
C LEU A 27 11.68 -26.08 12.62
N TYR A 28 12.74 -26.89 12.57
CA TYR A 28 13.01 -27.95 13.52
C TYR A 28 14.34 -27.65 14.21
N PHE A 29 14.33 -27.71 15.53
CA PHE A 29 15.49 -27.43 16.35
C PHE A 29 16.03 -28.71 16.97
N ASP A 30 17.33 -28.70 17.27
CA ASP A 30 17.99 -29.74 18.04
C ASP A 30 17.90 -31.17 17.45
N LEU A 31 17.84 -31.29 16.12
CA LEU A 31 17.85 -32.58 15.43
C LEU A 31 19.23 -32.87 14.85
N GLU A 32 19.79 -34.04 15.17
CA GLU A 32 21.16 -34.40 14.79
C GLU A 32 21.29 -34.66 13.30
N THR A 33 20.34 -35.39 12.71
CA THR A 33 20.44 -35.81 11.32
C THR A 33 19.22 -35.41 10.51
N LYS A 34 19.42 -35.26 9.20
CA LYS A 34 18.33 -35.09 8.24
C LYS A 34 17.28 -36.22 8.31
N LYS A 35 17.67 -37.43 8.73
CA LYS A 35 16.76 -38.56 8.91
C LYS A 35 15.79 -38.30 10.06
N ASP A 36 16.27 -37.72 11.16
CA ASP A 36 15.43 -37.37 12.32
C ASP A 36 14.41 -36.29 11.96
N VAL A 37 14.83 -35.31 11.14
CA VAL A 37 13.93 -34.28 10.58
C VAL A 37 12.82 -34.91 9.76
N LEU A 38 13.14 -35.87 8.87
CA LEU A 38 12.14 -36.55 8.07
C LEU A 38 11.19 -37.37 8.95
N THR A 39 11.68 -38.08 9.96
CA THR A 39 10.81 -38.79 10.92
C THR A 39 9.84 -37.81 11.59
N LYS A 40 10.34 -36.66 12.06
CA LYS A 40 9.51 -35.63 12.70
C LYS A 40 8.47 -35.03 11.75
N ILE A 41 8.83 -34.73 10.50
CA ILE A 41 7.88 -34.27 9.47
C ILE A 41 6.75 -35.30 9.28
N LYS A 42 7.07 -36.59 9.30
CA LYS A 42 6.08 -37.66 9.14
C LYS A 42 5.07 -37.70 10.29
N GLU A 43 5.55 -37.44 11.50
CA GLU A 43 4.71 -37.37 12.71
C GLU A 43 3.83 -36.12 12.73
N ASP A 44 4.37 -34.98 12.29
CA ASP A 44 3.68 -33.70 12.34
C ASP A 44 2.66 -33.54 11.21
N TYR A 45 2.88 -34.21 10.07
CA TYR A 45 2.03 -34.11 8.86
C TYR A 45 1.64 -35.48 8.30
N PRO A 46 0.99 -36.35 9.10
CA PRO A 46 0.57 -37.68 8.66
C PRO A 46 -0.43 -37.63 7.50
N GLU A 47 -1.19 -36.54 7.35
CA GLU A 47 -2.12 -36.29 6.25
C GLU A 47 -1.41 -36.06 4.90
N TYR A 48 -0.15 -35.62 4.91
CA TYR A 48 0.64 -35.41 3.70
C TYR A 48 1.57 -36.59 3.41
N PHE A 49 2.06 -37.28 4.46
CA PHE A 49 3.12 -38.28 4.35
C PHE A 49 2.81 -39.56 5.14
N SER A 50 2.15 -40.53 4.52
CA SER A 50 1.78 -41.80 5.18
C SER A 50 2.90 -42.84 5.19
N GLU A 51 3.55 -43.07 4.04
CA GLU A 51 4.57 -44.13 3.90
C GLU A 51 5.97 -43.55 3.75
N LYS A 52 6.15 -42.65 2.79
CA LYS A 52 7.43 -42.02 2.43
C LYS A 52 7.30 -40.51 2.39
N ILE A 53 8.43 -39.83 2.60
CA ILE A 53 8.55 -38.39 2.44
C ILE A 53 9.36 -38.09 1.18
N PRO A 54 8.70 -37.67 0.10
CA PRO A 54 9.38 -37.31 -1.13
C PRO A 54 10.23 -36.06 -0.93
N GLN A 55 11.44 -36.06 -1.47
CA GLN A 55 12.33 -34.90 -1.42
C GLN A 55 12.51 -34.22 -2.79
N ARG A 56 11.82 -34.74 -3.80
CA ARG A 56 11.77 -34.23 -5.18
C ARG A 56 10.42 -34.59 -5.78
N THR A 57 10.02 -33.87 -6.81
CA THR A 57 8.80 -34.17 -7.56
C THR A 57 8.93 -35.51 -8.29
N SER A 58 8.02 -36.46 -8.00
CA SER A 58 7.89 -37.71 -8.74
C SER A 58 6.45 -37.93 -9.19
N LYS A 59 6.24 -38.71 -10.27
CA LYS A 59 4.90 -38.99 -10.83
C LYS A 59 4.12 -39.86 -9.83
N GLY A 60 3.02 -39.33 -9.27
CA GLY A 60 2.19 -39.98 -8.26
C GLY A 60 2.28 -39.41 -6.84
N GLU A 61 3.21 -38.49 -6.58
CA GLU A 61 3.32 -37.82 -5.28
C GLU A 61 2.84 -36.36 -5.36
N PHE A 62 1.84 -36.04 -4.54
CA PHE A 62 1.28 -34.69 -4.46
C PHE A 62 2.10 -33.78 -3.55
N PHE A 63 2.66 -34.31 -2.47
CA PHE A 63 3.47 -33.52 -1.54
C PHE A 63 4.94 -33.93 -1.57
N PHE A 64 5.83 -32.96 -1.43
CA PHE A 64 7.27 -33.18 -1.27
C PHE A 64 7.89 -32.11 -0.39
N VAL A 65 9.03 -32.43 0.21
CA VAL A 65 9.74 -31.54 1.12
C VAL A 65 11.12 -31.15 0.60
N ASN A 66 11.53 -29.92 0.90
CA ASN A 66 12.92 -29.52 0.83
C ASN A 66 13.42 -29.27 2.24
N VAL A 67 14.53 -29.91 2.61
CA VAL A 67 15.13 -29.84 3.95
C VAL A 67 16.51 -29.21 3.82
N TYR A 68 16.73 -28.14 4.57
CA TYR A 68 17.97 -27.36 4.59
C TYR A 68 18.47 -27.28 6.02
N GLU A 69 19.74 -27.58 6.23
CA GLU A 69 20.41 -27.28 7.49
C GLU A 69 20.59 -25.76 7.60
N LEU A 70 20.31 -25.19 8.77
CA LEU A 70 20.41 -23.77 9.02
C LEU A 70 21.78 -23.44 9.59
N SER A 71 22.50 -22.55 8.91
CA SER A 71 23.55 -21.77 9.56
C SER A 71 22.93 -20.71 10.47
N GLU A 72 23.69 -20.24 11.46
CA GLU A 72 23.31 -19.15 12.37
C GLU A 72 22.67 -17.94 11.67
N ASN A 73 23.26 -17.46 10.56
CA ASN A 73 22.72 -16.33 9.78
C ASN A 73 21.29 -16.57 9.28
N TRP A 74 21.02 -17.78 8.77
CA TRP A 74 19.71 -18.14 8.25
C TRP A 74 18.70 -18.39 9.36
N GLU A 75 19.14 -18.95 10.49
CA GLU A 75 18.31 -19.10 11.67
C GLU A 75 17.84 -17.74 12.19
N ASN A 76 18.77 -16.80 12.38
CA ASN A 76 18.46 -15.43 12.79
C ASN A 76 17.52 -14.75 11.80
N PHE A 77 17.73 -14.94 10.49
CA PHE A 77 16.85 -14.40 9.46
C PHE A 77 15.42 -14.92 9.58
N TRP A 78 15.22 -16.23 9.78
CA TRP A 78 13.87 -16.81 9.87
C TRP A 78 13.17 -16.54 11.20
N THR A 79 13.93 -16.44 12.28
CA THR A 79 13.42 -16.28 13.67
C THR A 79 13.37 -14.82 14.14
N GLU A 80 13.85 -13.87 13.33
CA GLU A 80 13.77 -12.44 13.59
C GLU A 80 12.35 -12.04 14.04
N LYS A 81 12.26 -11.44 15.22
CA LYS A 81 11.00 -10.93 15.78
C LYS A 81 10.65 -9.61 15.11
N ILE A 82 9.65 -9.64 14.23
CA ILE A 82 9.20 -8.47 13.49
C ILE A 82 7.90 -7.95 14.12
N PRO A 83 7.87 -6.71 14.64
CA PRO A 83 6.68 -6.16 15.30
C PRO A 83 5.52 -6.01 14.33
N CYS A 84 4.29 -6.19 14.82
CA CYS A 84 3.09 -5.97 14.03
C CYS A 84 2.97 -4.50 13.61
N LYS A 85 2.69 -4.23 12.33
CA LYS A 85 2.47 -2.85 11.85
C LYS A 85 1.28 -2.11 12.43
N PHE A 86 0.32 -2.83 13.02
CA PHE A 86 -0.88 -2.23 13.60
C PHE A 86 -0.72 -2.00 15.10
N CYS A 87 -0.56 -3.06 15.89
CA CYS A 87 -0.49 -2.94 17.35
C CYS A 87 0.92 -2.70 17.90
N GLY A 88 1.98 -2.92 17.10
CA GLY A 88 3.38 -2.86 17.57
C GLY A 88 3.81 -4.02 18.48
N GLU A 89 2.85 -4.74 19.05
CA GLU A 89 3.03 -5.89 19.94
C GLU A 89 2.96 -7.22 19.16
N ASN A 90 3.19 -8.34 19.86
CA ASN A 90 3.09 -9.70 19.31
C ASN A 90 3.93 -9.90 18.04
N PRO A 91 5.27 -9.81 18.14
CA PRO A 91 6.11 -9.92 16.96
C PRO A 91 5.97 -11.29 16.32
N VAL A 92 5.74 -11.27 15.01
CA VAL A 92 5.76 -12.47 14.15
C VAL A 92 7.14 -12.63 13.55
N ASN A 93 7.48 -13.85 13.17
CA ASN A 93 8.72 -14.10 12.43
C ASN A 93 8.42 -14.28 10.92
N ARG A 94 9.48 -14.44 10.12
CA ARG A 94 9.33 -14.56 8.65
C ARG A 94 8.66 -15.86 8.22
N ILE A 95 8.66 -16.91 9.06
CA ILE A 95 7.94 -18.15 8.81
C ILE A 95 6.44 -17.90 8.94
N ASP A 96 6.02 -17.28 10.04
CA ASP A 96 4.61 -16.93 10.30
C ASP A 96 4.05 -16.08 9.16
N ILE A 97 4.79 -15.03 8.78
CA ILE A 97 4.46 -14.12 7.68
C ILE A 97 4.34 -14.85 6.32
N LYS A 98 5.10 -15.93 6.13
CA LYS A 98 5.11 -16.63 4.84
C LYS A 98 4.11 -17.78 4.79
N ASN A 99 3.65 -18.26 5.93
CA ASN A 99 2.62 -19.28 6.04
C ASN A 99 1.21 -18.67 6.15
N ASN A 100 1.10 -17.45 6.69
CA ASN A 100 -0.17 -16.75 6.81
C ASN A 100 -0.58 -16.09 5.48
N ASN A 101 -1.74 -16.46 4.94
CA ASN A 101 -2.28 -15.96 3.66
C ASN A 101 -2.63 -14.46 3.64
N TYR A 102 -2.55 -13.75 4.77
CA TYR A 102 -2.94 -12.35 4.97
C TYR A 102 -1.75 -11.44 5.34
N SER A 103 -0.51 -11.89 5.17
CA SER A 103 0.65 -11.21 5.77
C SER A 103 1.69 -10.75 4.76
N GLY A 104 1.23 -10.20 3.63
CA GLY A 104 2.12 -9.43 2.75
C GLY A 104 2.84 -8.27 3.46
N TYR A 105 2.37 -7.83 4.64
CA TYR A 105 2.74 -6.57 5.26
C TYR A 105 3.04 -6.60 6.77
N TYR A 106 3.50 -7.73 7.33
CA TYR A 106 3.98 -7.81 8.74
C TYR A 106 2.88 -7.55 9.79
N PHE A 107 1.76 -8.25 9.68
CA PHE A 107 0.68 -8.23 10.68
C PHE A 107 0.68 -9.52 11.50
N CYS A 108 0.34 -9.44 12.78
CA CYS A 108 0.26 -10.63 13.64
C CYS A 108 -1.05 -11.42 13.46
N CYS A 109 -2.10 -10.82 12.89
CA CYS A 109 -3.37 -11.47 12.61
C CYS A 109 -4.12 -10.76 11.46
N LEU A 110 -5.13 -11.43 10.91
CA LEU A 110 -5.99 -10.89 9.85
C LEU A 110 -6.75 -9.64 10.32
N GLU A 111 -7.28 -9.67 11.55
CA GLU A 111 -8.02 -8.53 12.12
C GLU A 111 -7.18 -7.24 12.12
N HIS A 112 -5.89 -7.32 12.50
CA HIS A 112 -5.00 -6.17 12.46
C HIS A 112 -4.69 -5.70 11.05
N GLU A 113 -4.60 -6.60 10.06
CA GLU A 113 -4.49 -6.21 8.65
C GLU A 113 -5.74 -5.45 8.21
N GLU A 114 -6.93 -6.03 8.47
CA GLU A 114 -8.22 -5.45 8.08
C GLU A 114 -8.44 -4.09 8.74
N GLN A 115 -8.15 -3.95 10.04
CA GLN A 115 -8.26 -2.69 10.77
C GLN A 115 -7.23 -1.66 10.28
N PHE A 116 -5.99 -2.08 10.00
CA PHE A 116 -4.99 -1.18 9.43
C PHE A 116 -5.46 -0.61 8.10
N TYR A 117 -6.01 -1.44 7.21
CA TYR A 117 -6.55 -0.98 5.94
C TYR A 117 -7.84 -0.20 6.10
N ALA A 118 -8.77 -0.58 6.97
CA ALA A 118 -9.98 0.18 7.26
C ALA A 118 -9.66 1.58 7.79
N ASN A 119 -8.66 1.72 8.67
CA ASN A 119 -8.20 3.01 9.17
C ASN A 119 -7.52 3.85 8.08
N ARG A 120 -6.82 3.20 7.14
CA ARG A 120 -6.14 3.89 6.03
C ARG A 120 -7.08 4.23 4.88
N LEU A 121 -8.13 3.43 4.71
CA LEU A 121 -9.23 3.57 3.76
C LEU A 121 -10.44 4.25 4.38
N ALA A 122 -10.35 4.84 5.58
CA ALA A 122 -11.41 5.65 6.16
C ALA A 122 -11.82 6.64 5.08
N GLU A 123 -12.98 6.38 4.49
CA GLU A 123 -13.30 6.88 3.16
C GLU A 123 -13.21 8.40 3.19
N ASP A 124 -12.57 8.95 2.16
CA ASP A 124 -12.77 10.36 1.90
C ASP A 124 -14.20 10.57 1.38
N VAL A 125 -15.14 10.63 2.31
CA VAL A 125 -16.58 10.80 2.04
C VAL A 125 -16.90 12.13 1.34
N ARG A 126 -15.92 13.00 1.10
CA ARG A 126 -16.08 14.23 0.33
C ARG A 126 -16.28 13.97 -1.18
N THR A 127 -15.96 12.77 -1.68
CA THR A 127 -15.91 12.51 -3.13
C THR A 127 -17.11 11.76 -3.72
N TYR A 128 -18.14 11.39 -2.95
CA TYR A 128 -19.27 10.61 -3.46
C TYR A 128 -20.60 11.38 -3.38
N ARG A 129 -21.22 11.57 -4.55
CA ARG A 129 -22.38 12.45 -4.82
C ARG A 129 -23.69 11.91 -4.26
N SER A 130 -24.51 12.83 -3.71
CA SER A 130 -25.97 12.80 -3.84
C SER A 130 -26.51 14.23 -3.88
N ASN A 131 -27.12 14.69 -4.99
CA ASN A 131 -27.81 15.98 -5.25
C ASN A 131 -27.22 17.33 -4.76
N SER A 132 -26.22 17.33 -3.89
CA SER A 132 -25.48 18.44 -3.34
C SER A 132 -24.02 18.36 -3.76
N VAL A 133 -23.41 19.52 -3.98
CA VAL A 133 -22.00 19.64 -4.36
C VAL A 133 -21.18 19.98 -3.12
N VAL A 134 -20.33 19.05 -2.69
CA VAL A 134 -19.20 19.39 -1.82
C VAL A 134 -18.10 19.97 -2.70
N GLY A 135 -17.72 21.22 -2.43
CA GLY A 135 -16.72 21.93 -3.20
C GLY A 135 -15.64 22.52 -2.32
N PHE A 136 -14.42 22.62 -2.83
CA PHE A 136 -13.27 23.21 -2.16
C PHE A 136 -12.82 24.45 -2.92
N ILE A 137 -12.54 25.52 -2.17
CA ILE A 137 -11.75 26.64 -2.66
C ILE A 137 -10.32 26.42 -2.20
N TYR A 138 -9.40 26.44 -3.14
CA TYR A 138 -7.98 26.32 -2.87
C TYR A 138 -7.21 27.55 -3.34
N LYS A 139 -6.06 27.76 -2.69
CA LYS A 139 -5.09 28.78 -3.05
C LYS A 139 -3.76 28.11 -3.36
N ILE A 140 -3.18 28.52 -4.47
CA ILE A 140 -1.85 28.12 -4.93
C ILE A 140 -0.96 29.35 -4.82
N THR A 141 0.10 29.31 -4.03
CA THR A 141 1.00 30.46 -3.87
C THR A 141 2.35 30.13 -4.46
N HIS A 142 2.87 30.98 -5.36
CA HIS A 142 4.25 30.91 -5.79
C HIS A 142 5.14 31.52 -4.71
N LYS A 143 6.00 30.72 -4.08
CA LYS A 143 6.76 31.16 -2.89
C LYS A 143 7.66 32.36 -3.18
N GLN A 144 8.28 32.40 -4.34
CA GLN A 144 9.25 33.44 -4.70
C GLN A 144 8.57 34.80 -4.94
N THR A 145 7.43 34.82 -5.63
CA THR A 145 6.77 36.08 -6.01
C THR A 145 5.64 36.48 -5.06
N GLY A 146 5.17 35.56 -4.22
CA GLY A 146 3.97 35.75 -3.39
C GLY A 146 2.66 35.79 -4.19
N LYS A 147 2.71 35.63 -5.52
CA LYS A 147 1.52 35.66 -6.38
C LYS A 147 0.66 34.43 -6.14
N VAL A 148 -0.66 34.62 -6.20
CA VAL A 148 -1.63 33.55 -5.91
C VAL A 148 -2.49 33.18 -7.11
N TYR A 149 -2.87 31.91 -7.17
CA TYR A 149 -3.97 31.42 -8.01
C TYR A 149 -5.06 30.87 -7.10
N ILE A 150 -6.28 31.34 -7.29
CA ILE A 150 -7.47 30.84 -6.60
C ILE A 150 -8.24 29.96 -7.57
N GLY A 151 -8.66 28.79 -7.12
CA GLY A 151 -9.51 27.93 -7.92
C GLY A 151 -10.48 27.12 -7.07
N LYS A 152 -11.48 26.56 -7.74
CA LYS A 152 -12.43 25.61 -7.15
C LYS A 152 -12.28 24.19 -7.66
N THR A 153 -12.70 23.22 -6.85
CA THR A 153 -12.84 21.84 -7.28
C THR A 153 -13.93 21.11 -6.51
N VAL A 154 -14.63 20.21 -7.19
CA VAL A 154 -15.54 19.21 -6.60
C VAL A 154 -14.85 17.86 -6.40
N ASN A 155 -13.62 17.71 -6.90
CA ASN A 155 -12.79 16.53 -6.67
C ASN A 155 -11.98 16.73 -5.37
N HIS A 156 -11.33 15.66 -4.91
CA HIS A 156 -10.40 15.79 -3.79
C HIS A 156 -9.30 16.85 -4.08
N PRO A 157 -9.03 17.80 -3.17
CA PRO A 157 -8.08 18.91 -3.41
C PRO A 157 -6.68 18.47 -3.86
N ILE A 158 -6.11 17.42 -3.25
CA ILE A 158 -4.79 16.91 -3.64
C ILE A 158 -4.79 16.39 -5.09
N PHE A 159 -5.91 15.82 -5.56
CA PHE A 159 -6.03 15.39 -6.94
C PHE A 159 -6.06 16.57 -7.90
N ARG A 160 -6.81 17.64 -7.57
CA ARG A 160 -6.80 18.87 -8.37
C ARG A 160 -5.42 19.53 -8.41
N TRP A 161 -4.70 19.53 -7.29
CA TRP A 161 -3.31 19.99 -7.25
C TRP A 161 -2.44 19.27 -8.28
N PHE A 162 -2.48 17.93 -8.29
CA PHE A 162 -1.73 17.14 -9.25
C PHE A 162 -2.16 17.40 -10.71
N GLN A 163 -3.46 17.61 -10.95
CA GLN A 163 -3.97 17.93 -12.29
C GLN A 163 -3.35 19.21 -12.87
N HIS A 164 -3.07 20.23 -12.06
CA HIS A 164 -2.43 21.46 -12.55
C HIS A 164 -1.02 21.22 -13.10
N PHE A 165 -0.22 20.35 -12.48
CA PHE A 165 1.12 20.00 -13.00
C PHE A 165 1.09 19.16 -14.27
N LYS A 166 -0.01 18.43 -14.49
CA LYS A 166 -0.21 17.62 -15.71
C LYS A 166 -0.97 18.35 -16.81
N ALA A 167 -1.51 19.54 -16.51
CA ALA A 167 -2.31 20.29 -17.45
C ALA A 167 -1.47 20.73 -18.66
N GLN A 168 -2.00 20.49 -19.87
CA GLN A 168 -1.41 20.99 -21.12
C GLN A 168 -1.96 22.36 -21.53
N SER A 169 -2.63 23.07 -20.61
CA SER A 169 -3.16 24.41 -20.86
C SER A 169 -2.04 25.43 -21.11
N GLY A 170 -2.28 26.38 -22.01
CA GLY A 170 -1.39 27.52 -22.29
C GLY A 170 -1.73 28.78 -21.50
N SER A 171 -2.51 28.68 -20.41
CA SER A 171 -2.79 29.86 -19.58
C SER A 171 -1.52 30.37 -18.90
N TYR A 172 -1.45 31.67 -18.64
CA TYR A 172 -0.32 32.31 -17.97
C TYR A 172 0.11 31.57 -16.69
N PHE A 173 -0.86 31.15 -15.88
CA PHE A 173 -0.61 30.32 -14.70
C PHE A 173 0.13 29.01 -15.01
N HIS A 174 -0.37 28.23 -15.98
CA HIS A 174 0.22 26.93 -16.31
C HIS A 174 1.57 27.07 -17.02
N GLU A 175 1.77 28.12 -17.81
CA GLU A 175 3.07 28.41 -18.43
C GLU A 175 4.16 28.72 -17.40
N VAL A 176 3.80 29.40 -16.30
CA VAL A 176 4.71 29.63 -15.17
C VAL A 176 4.95 28.32 -14.42
N MET A 177 3.90 27.55 -14.11
CA MET A 177 4.05 26.26 -13.41
C MET A 177 4.93 25.26 -14.17
N LYS A 178 4.81 25.15 -15.51
CA LYS A 178 5.63 24.27 -16.34
C LYS A 178 7.13 24.57 -16.26
N LYS A 179 7.49 25.80 -15.90
CA LYS A 179 8.88 26.30 -15.81
C LYS A 179 9.41 26.32 -14.37
N SER A 180 8.71 25.69 -13.44
CA SER A 180 9.01 25.70 -12.00
C SER A 180 8.89 24.30 -11.40
N ASP A 181 9.49 24.08 -10.24
CA ASP A 181 9.39 22.83 -9.51
C ASP A 181 8.16 22.83 -8.59
N ILE A 182 7.60 21.65 -8.30
CA ILE A 182 6.46 21.52 -7.36
C ILE A 182 6.76 22.12 -5.98
N THR A 183 8.03 22.16 -5.58
CA THR A 183 8.50 22.73 -4.32
C THR A 183 8.47 24.25 -4.29
N ASP A 184 8.36 24.92 -5.43
CA ASP A 184 8.30 26.38 -5.53
C ASP A 184 6.92 26.93 -5.15
N TRP A 185 5.95 26.03 -4.91
CA TRP A 185 4.57 26.39 -4.66
C TRP A 185 4.08 25.88 -3.31
N THR A 186 3.06 26.54 -2.76
CA THR A 186 2.23 26.00 -1.69
C THR A 186 0.81 25.76 -2.19
N TYR A 187 0.18 24.71 -1.66
CA TYR A 187 -1.22 24.38 -1.89
C TYR A 187 -1.96 24.34 -0.57
N GLU A 188 -3.04 25.09 -0.47
CA GLU A 188 -3.89 25.10 0.72
C GLU A 188 -5.36 25.16 0.32
N VAL A 189 -6.20 24.42 1.05
CA VAL A 189 -7.66 24.57 1.00
C VAL A 189 -8.02 25.69 1.96
N ILE A 190 -8.57 26.78 1.42
CA ILE A 190 -8.90 27.98 2.19
C ILE A 190 -10.37 28.04 2.58
N ASP A 191 -11.24 27.35 1.84
CA ASP A 191 -12.65 27.23 2.17
C ASP A 191 -13.27 25.95 1.61
N LYS A 192 -14.45 25.58 2.12
CA LYS A 192 -15.24 24.45 1.64
C LYS A 192 -16.74 24.77 1.66
N LEU A 193 -17.39 24.51 0.53
CA LEU A 193 -18.83 24.41 0.44
C LEU A 193 -19.23 22.99 0.87
N LYS A 194 -19.91 22.87 2.01
CA LYS A 194 -20.32 21.57 2.57
C LYS A 194 -21.57 21.00 1.88
N ASP A 195 -22.44 21.88 1.40
CA ASP A 195 -23.67 21.57 0.68
C ASP A 195 -24.02 22.81 -0.16
N GLY A 196 -24.58 22.60 -1.36
CA GLY A 196 -24.94 23.66 -2.29
C GLY A 196 -24.83 23.27 -3.75
N THR A 197 -24.88 24.28 -4.61
CA THR A 197 -24.85 24.18 -6.07
C THR A 197 -23.50 24.60 -6.63
N GLU A 198 -23.22 24.21 -7.89
CA GLU A 198 -22.01 24.68 -8.60
C GLU A 198 -21.96 26.21 -8.72
N ASN A 199 -23.12 26.87 -8.78
CA ASN A 199 -23.22 28.33 -8.83
C ASN A 199 -22.77 28.99 -7.52
N GLU A 200 -23.15 28.43 -6.38
CA GLU A 200 -22.68 28.91 -5.07
C GLU A 200 -21.17 28.70 -4.92
N LEU A 201 -20.65 27.57 -5.41
CA LEU A 201 -19.19 27.34 -5.43
C LEU A 201 -18.47 28.34 -6.35
N LEU A 202 -19.06 28.69 -7.49
CA LEU A 202 -18.54 29.71 -8.41
C LEU A 202 -18.58 31.11 -7.79
N ALA A 203 -19.65 31.45 -7.08
CA ALA A 203 -19.76 32.71 -6.36
C ALA A 203 -18.70 32.79 -5.24
N LEU A 204 -18.50 31.69 -4.50
CA LEU A 204 -17.48 31.59 -3.46
C LEU A 204 -16.06 31.75 -4.02
N GLU A 205 -15.74 31.09 -5.13
CA GLU A 205 -14.48 31.27 -5.86
C GLU A 205 -14.28 32.74 -6.29
N SER A 206 -15.33 33.34 -6.87
CA SER A 206 -15.27 34.74 -7.34
C SER A 206 -14.99 35.72 -6.20
N LYS A 207 -15.60 35.49 -5.03
CA LYS A 207 -15.32 36.25 -3.80
C LYS A 207 -13.84 36.17 -3.43
N TYR A 208 -13.28 34.96 -3.34
CA TYR A 208 -11.87 34.80 -2.98
C TYR A 208 -10.91 35.34 -4.04
N ILE A 209 -11.22 35.21 -5.34
CA ILE A 209 -10.44 35.84 -6.41
C ILE A 209 -10.38 37.37 -6.20
N ALA A 210 -11.49 37.99 -5.79
CA ALA A 210 -11.54 39.42 -5.50
C ALA A 210 -10.78 39.78 -4.22
N ASP A 211 -11.00 39.06 -3.12
CA ASP A 211 -10.36 39.28 -1.82
C ASP A 211 -8.83 39.22 -1.93
N PHE A 212 -8.31 38.28 -2.72
CA PHE A 212 -6.87 38.11 -2.97
C PHE A 212 -6.33 38.94 -4.14
N LYS A 213 -7.17 39.72 -4.83
CA LYS A 213 -6.80 40.46 -6.06
C LYS A 213 -6.14 39.56 -7.11
N ALA A 214 -6.55 38.30 -7.19
CA ALA A 214 -5.83 37.26 -7.92
C ALA A 214 -5.84 37.45 -9.44
N THR A 215 -6.68 38.37 -9.96
CA THR A 215 -6.70 38.79 -11.38
C THR A 215 -5.75 39.93 -11.71
N ASN A 216 -5.17 40.58 -10.71
CA ASN A 216 -4.16 41.60 -10.92
C ASN A 216 -2.80 40.92 -11.13
N PRO A 217 -2.10 41.12 -12.26
CA PRO A 217 -0.82 40.47 -12.54
C PRO A 217 0.28 40.69 -11.49
N GLU A 218 0.17 41.75 -10.69
CA GLU A 218 1.08 42.01 -9.57
C GLU A 218 0.86 41.04 -8.40
N TYR A 219 -0.38 40.60 -8.18
CA TYR A 219 -0.79 39.84 -7.01
C TYR A 219 -1.21 38.40 -7.33
N GLY A 220 -1.54 38.06 -8.58
CA GLY A 220 -2.02 36.72 -8.90
C GLY A 220 -1.96 36.31 -10.37
N TYR A 221 -2.42 35.08 -10.59
CA TYR A 221 -2.35 34.37 -11.87
C TYR A 221 -3.72 34.09 -12.50
N ASN A 222 -4.83 34.43 -11.84
CA ASN A 222 -6.16 34.27 -12.41
C ASN A 222 -6.33 35.26 -13.59
N THR A 223 -7.02 34.83 -14.64
CA THR A 223 -7.38 35.69 -15.77
C THR A 223 -8.86 36.01 -15.71
N LYS A 224 -9.24 37.25 -16.04
CA LYS A 224 -10.64 37.54 -16.35
C LYS A 224 -10.95 36.92 -17.72
N ASN A 225 -11.94 36.05 -17.78
CA ASN A 225 -12.57 35.68 -19.05
C ASN A 225 -13.61 36.73 -19.42
#